data_AF-A0A812ZDW0-F1
#
_entry.id   AF-A0A812ZDW0-F1
#
_cell.length_a   1.000
_cell.length_b   1.000
_cell.length_c   1.000
_cell.angle_alpha   90.00
_cell.angle_beta   90.00
_cell.angle_gamma   90.00
#
_symmetry.space_group_name_H-M   'P 1'
#
loop_
_entity.id
_entity.type
_entity.pdbx_description
1 polymer ?
#
loop_
_entity_poly.entity_id
_entity_poly.type
_entity_poly.pdbx_seq_one_letter_code
_entity_poly.pdbx_strand_id
1 'polypeptide(L)'
;MELLGEKASAGESKLILVPKTGQNVALADGALADVSVKFNSALPGGLAFWLEVDGSPSTPMSCFEKVPTEPYVWHGVPEGNHFIRAVLWKTRDSSMQPKSKEDLEGAASPFEVTHREKVDFFVHRSEDFNPSYDWRKVDPWHRLPEGLEISMNLQEGGSQARIPQPWHWEPRVVGQEERQRVAVNADTRMSDILQSLGLSDSTHEVVWCQESGKHERVLQSSWTASQADLFRYQKQIVVRRFATLVD
;
A
#
# COMPACT_ATOMS: atom_id res chain seq x y z
N MET A 1 -45.91 -10.52 -12.76
CA MET A 1 -44.58 -11.05 -13.15
C MET A 1 -43.73 -10.95 -11.88
N GLU A 2 -43.72 -12.02 -11.11
CA GLU A 2 -42.97 -12.13 -9.86
C GLU A 2 -41.48 -12.17 -10.19
N LEU A 3 -40.71 -11.26 -9.59
CA LEU A 3 -39.26 -11.33 -9.63
C LEU A 3 -38.82 -12.44 -8.66
N LEU A 4 -38.51 -13.57 -9.28
CA LEU A 4 -37.95 -14.76 -8.68
C LEU A 4 -36.71 -14.44 -7.86
N GLY A 5 -36.65 -15.09 -6.70
CA GLY A 5 -35.64 -14.90 -5.68
C GLY A 5 -34.20 -14.96 -6.19
N GLU A 6 -33.42 -13.99 -5.73
CA GLU A 6 -32.01 -14.20 -5.44
C GLU A 6 -31.93 -15.30 -4.38
N LYS A 7 -31.81 -16.55 -4.85
CA LYS A 7 -31.26 -17.63 -4.05
C LYS A 7 -29.91 -17.14 -3.54
N ALA A 8 -29.82 -16.94 -2.22
CA ALA A 8 -28.59 -16.72 -1.50
C ALA A 8 -27.51 -17.70 -2.04
N SER A 9 -26.51 -17.16 -2.72
CA SER A 9 -25.37 -17.94 -3.15
C SER A 9 -24.64 -18.45 -1.92
N ALA A 10 -24.20 -19.70 -1.93
CA ALA A 10 -23.51 -20.39 -0.85
C ALA A 10 -22.13 -19.77 -0.48
N GLY A 11 -22.13 -18.65 0.25
CA GLY A 11 -20.98 -18.04 0.92
C GLY A 11 -21.53 -16.98 1.89
N GLU A 12 -21.22 -16.94 3.19
CA GLU A 12 -19.98 -17.25 3.88
C GLU A 12 -20.27 -17.97 5.22
N SER A 13 -19.69 -19.14 5.44
CA SER A 13 -19.64 -19.81 6.76
C SER A 13 -18.61 -19.17 7.71
N LYS A 14 -18.02 -18.05 7.31
CA LYS A 14 -16.97 -17.35 8.07
C LYS A 14 -17.59 -16.58 9.22
N LEU A 15 -16.93 -16.64 10.36
CA LEU A 15 -17.22 -15.89 11.57
C LEU A 15 -16.65 -14.47 11.50
N ILE A 16 -15.43 -14.29 11.00
CA ILE A 16 -14.79 -12.98 10.82
C ILE A 16 -14.99 -12.53 9.37
N LEU A 17 -15.74 -11.45 9.19
CA LEU A 17 -16.01 -10.86 7.87
C LEU A 17 -14.98 -9.79 7.49
N VAL A 18 -14.51 -9.03 8.50
CA VAL A 18 -13.50 -7.98 8.37
C VAL A 18 -12.65 -8.00 9.65
N PRO A 19 -11.32 -7.84 9.57
CA PRO A 19 -10.51 -7.88 8.36
C PRO A 19 -10.54 -9.26 7.68
N LYS A 20 -10.07 -9.33 6.43
CA LYS A 20 -9.81 -10.58 5.72
C LYS A 20 -8.36 -11.02 5.93
N THR A 21 -8.07 -12.31 5.77
CA THR A 21 -6.71 -12.85 5.73
C THR A 21 -5.83 -12.06 4.74
N GLY A 22 -4.67 -11.60 5.20
CA GLY A 22 -3.73 -10.80 4.41
C GLY A 22 -4.19 -9.36 4.13
N GLN A 23 -5.29 -8.90 4.74
CA GLN A 23 -5.74 -7.53 4.58
C GLN A 23 -4.71 -6.55 5.17
N ASN A 24 -4.54 -5.43 4.47
CA ASN A 24 -3.68 -4.33 4.88
C ASN A 24 -4.54 -3.22 5.50
N VAL A 25 -4.14 -2.75 6.67
CA VAL A 25 -4.76 -1.64 7.41
C VAL A 25 -3.75 -0.52 7.50
N ALA A 26 -4.07 0.61 6.88
CA ALA A 26 -3.21 1.78 6.92
C ALA A 26 -3.22 2.42 8.32
N LEU A 27 -2.04 2.76 8.83
CA LEU A 27 -1.90 3.66 9.97
C LEU A 27 -2.47 5.04 9.59
N ALA A 28 -3.25 5.63 10.50
CA ALA A 28 -3.54 7.05 10.46
C ALA A 28 -2.26 7.85 10.78
N ASP A 29 -2.26 9.17 10.55
CA ASP A 29 -1.13 10.06 10.85
C ASP A 29 -0.65 9.88 12.30
N GLY A 30 0.37 9.03 12.50
CA GLY A 30 0.74 8.49 13.80
C GLY A 30 1.42 7.12 13.73
N ALA A 31 1.60 6.47 14.89
CA ALA A 31 2.23 5.16 15.02
C ALA A 31 1.23 4.02 15.33
N LEU A 32 -0.05 4.35 15.47
CA LEU A 32 -1.10 3.41 15.87
C LEU A 32 -2.32 3.54 14.94
N ALA A 33 -2.98 2.43 14.64
CA ALA A 33 -4.21 2.34 13.86
C ALA A 33 -5.42 2.00 14.72
N ASP A 34 -6.59 2.42 14.24
CA ASP A 34 -7.88 1.88 14.66
C ASP A 34 -8.25 0.73 13.70
N VAL A 35 -8.44 -0.47 14.24
CA VAL A 35 -8.77 -1.68 13.47
C VAL A 35 -10.23 -2.03 13.73
N SER A 36 -11.07 -1.85 12.70
CA SER A 36 -12.48 -2.26 12.74
C SER A 36 -12.65 -3.73 12.36
N VAL A 37 -13.44 -4.45 13.13
CA VAL A 37 -13.66 -5.89 13.01
C VAL A 37 -15.14 -6.18 12.96
N LYS A 38 -15.58 -6.87 11.91
CA LYS A 38 -16.97 -7.24 11.69
C LYS A 38 -17.12 -8.75 11.75
N PHE A 39 -18.08 -9.21 12.55
CA PHE A 39 -18.41 -10.62 12.69
C PHE A 39 -19.71 -10.95 11.96
N ASN A 40 -19.88 -12.23 11.60
CA ASN A 40 -21.08 -12.72 10.97
C ASN A 40 -22.20 -12.97 11.99
N SER A 41 -23.03 -11.95 12.20
CA SER A 41 -24.14 -11.99 13.17
C SER A 41 -25.24 -13.00 12.86
N ALA A 42 -25.24 -13.63 11.67
CA ALA A 42 -26.15 -14.72 11.35
C ALA A 42 -25.77 -16.04 12.04
N LEU A 43 -24.54 -16.17 12.56
CA LEU A 43 -24.09 -17.38 13.23
C LEU A 43 -24.60 -17.46 14.68
N PRO A 44 -25.18 -18.60 15.12
CA PRO A 44 -25.75 -18.73 16.44
C PRO A 44 -24.69 -19.10 17.50
N GLY A 45 -24.70 -18.39 18.63
CA GLY A 45 -23.86 -18.66 19.80
C GLY A 45 -23.32 -17.39 20.43
N GLY A 46 -22.66 -17.54 21.57
CA GLY A 46 -21.83 -16.48 22.14
C GLY A 46 -20.53 -16.35 21.35
N LEU A 47 -19.94 -15.16 21.37
CA LEU A 47 -18.69 -14.84 20.69
C LEU A 47 -17.62 -14.53 21.72
N ALA A 48 -16.43 -15.11 21.54
CA ALA A 48 -15.22 -14.68 22.24
C ALA A 48 -14.12 -14.39 21.24
N PHE A 49 -13.38 -13.30 21.40
CA PHE A 49 -12.31 -12.92 20.48
C PHE A 49 -11.19 -12.11 21.13
N TRP A 50 -10.01 -12.15 20.53
CA TRP A 50 -8.85 -11.37 20.96
C TRP A 50 -7.90 -11.11 19.78
N LEU A 51 -7.03 -10.12 19.98
CA LEU A 51 -5.95 -9.79 19.07
C LEU A 51 -4.63 -10.37 19.60
N GLU A 52 -3.89 -11.04 18.73
CA GLU A 52 -2.51 -11.48 18.97
C GLU A 52 -1.58 -10.59 18.14
N VAL A 53 -0.55 -10.08 18.79
CA VAL A 53 0.48 -9.25 18.17
C VAL A 53 1.74 -10.10 18.10
N ASP A 54 2.37 -10.18 16.94
CA ASP A 54 3.58 -11.00 16.79
C ASP A 54 4.67 -10.57 17.80
N GLY A 55 5.20 -11.53 18.55
CA GLY A 55 6.19 -11.28 19.60
C GLY A 55 5.71 -10.52 20.85
N SER A 56 4.42 -10.26 21.02
CA SER A 56 3.86 -9.55 22.19
C SER A 56 2.70 -10.31 22.85
N PRO A 57 2.39 -10.02 24.14
CA PRO A 57 1.21 -10.58 24.78
C PRO A 57 -0.05 -10.19 24.00
N SER A 58 -0.92 -11.16 23.77
CA SER A 58 -2.23 -10.94 23.19
C SER A 58 -3.09 -9.99 24.03
N THR A 59 -4.01 -9.26 23.40
CA THR A 59 -4.97 -8.42 24.12
C THR A 59 -5.87 -9.27 25.03
N PRO A 60 -6.51 -8.64 26.04
CA PRO A 60 -7.59 -9.25 26.78
C PRO A 60 -8.67 -9.80 25.84
N MET A 61 -9.26 -10.93 26.23
CA MET A 61 -10.37 -11.53 25.50
C MET A 61 -11.64 -10.71 25.70
N SER A 62 -12.29 -10.35 24.61
CA SER A 62 -13.62 -9.79 24.60
C SER A 62 -14.64 -10.92 24.44
N CYS A 63 -15.74 -10.86 25.20
CA CYS A 63 -16.76 -11.89 25.21
C CYS A 63 -18.16 -11.27 25.14
N PHE A 64 -19.02 -11.86 24.32
CA PHE A 64 -20.40 -11.45 24.10
C PHE A 64 -21.32 -12.67 24.13
N GLU A 65 -22.54 -12.51 24.66
CA GLU A 65 -23.55 -13.59 24.69
C GLU A 65 -24.08 -13.95 23.30
N LYS A 66 -23.97 -13.02 22.35
CA LYS A 66 -24.35 -13.17 20.95
C LYS A 66 -23.33 -12.47 20.07
N VAL A 67 -23.21 -12.89 18.82
CA VAL A 67 -22.40 -12.20 17.83
C VAL A 67 -22.94 -10.77 17.62
N PRO A 68 -22.14 -9.71 17.83
CA PRO A 68 -22.60 -8.35 17.68
C PRO A 68 -22.92 -8.03 16.21
N THR A 69 -23.92 -7.17 15.99
CA THR A 69 -24.28 -6.67 14.65
C THR A 69 -23.36 -5.54 14.20
N GLU A 70 -22.93 -4.72 15.16
CA GLU A 70 -22.04 -3.59 14.92
C GLU A 70 -20.56 -4.03 14.90
N PRO A 71 -19.71 -3.35 14.12
CA PRO A 71 -18.29 -3.59 14.15
C PRO A 71 -17.68 -3.26 15.52
N TYR A 72 -16.74 -4.09 15.95
CA TYR A 72 -15.88 -3.80 17.09
C TYR A 72 -14.64 -3.05 16.63
N VAL A 73 -14.20 -2.02 17.36
CA VAL A 73 -13.00 -1.26 17.02
C VAL A 73 -11.92 -1.49 18.07
N TRP A 74 -10.78 -2.03 17.65
CA TRP A 74 -9.55 -1.99 18.44
C TRP A 74 -8.83 -0.69 18.19
N HIS A 75 -8.68 0.11 19.25
CA HIS A 75 -7.90 1.34 19.20
C HIS A 75 -6.44 1.08 19.51
N GLY A 76 -5.55 1.85 18.89
CA GLY A 76 -4.15 1.89 19.30
C GLY A 76 -3.34 0.66 18.85
N VAL A 77 -3.68 0.04 17.72
CA VAL A 77 -2.98 -1.15 17.21
C VAL A 77 -1.67 -0.71 16.52
N PRO A 78 -0.49 -1.19 16.96
CA PRO A 78 0.79 -0.77 16.39
C PRO A 78 1.02 -1.35 14.99
N GLU A 79 2.00 -0.81 14.28
CA GLU A 79 2.52 -1.39 13.04
C GLU A 79 2.99 -2.83 13.24
N GLY A 80 2.74 -3.71 12.27
CA GLY A 80 3.20 -5.09 12.28
C GLY A 80 2.14 -6.12 11.87
N ASN A 81 2.53 -7.38 12.01
CA ASN A 81 1.65 -8.52 11.77
C ASN A 81 0.78 -8.79 12.99
N HIS A 82 -0.52 -8.95 12.74
CA HIS A 82 -1.51 -9.19 13.78
C HIS A 82 -2.42 -10.34 13.41
N PHE A 83 -2.98 -11.01 14.42
CA PHE A 83 -3.95 -12.08 14.24
C PHE A 83 -5.17 -11.85 15.11
N ILE A 84 -6.35 -11.95 14.52
CA ILE A 84 -7.60 -12.02 15.27
C ILE A 84 -7.94 -13.49 15.43
N ARG A 85 -8.20 -13.90 16.67
CA ARG A 85 -8.83 -15.18 16.95
C ARG A 85 -10.25 -14.93 17.42
N ALA A 86 -11.19 -15.67 16.85
CA ALA A 86 -12.58 -15.63 17.22
C ALA A 86 -13.14 -17.04 17.39
N VAL A 87 -13.99 -17.22 18.39
CA VAL A 87 -14.55 -18.49 18.79
C VAL A 87 -16.05 -18.30 19.04
N LEU A 88 -16.87 -19.18 18.47
CA LEU A 88 -18.27 -19.32 18.88
C LEU A 88 -18.38 -20.35 19.99
N TRP A 89 -19.09 -20.00 21.04
CA TRP A 89 -19.29 -20.84 22.20
C TRP A 89 -20.77 -20.95 22.58
N LYS A 90 -21.10 -22.06 23.23
CA LYS A 90 -22.42 -22.34 23.83
C LYS A 90 -22.23 -22.93 25.21
N THR A 91 -23.24 -22.81 26.04
CA THR A 91 -23.29 -23.37 27.39
C THR A 91 -24.69 -23.90 27.65
N ARG A 92 -24.80 -24.90 28.52
CA ARG A 92 -26.10 -25.38 29.02
C ARG A 92 -26.70 -24.43 30.06
N ASP A 93 -25.86 -23.63 30.73
CA ASP A 93 -26.26 -22.63 31.70
C ASP A 93 -26.12 -21.23 31.09
N SER A 94 -27.24 -20.59 30.76
CA SER A 94 -27.29 -19.27 30.14
C SER A 94 -26.70 -18.14 30.98
N SER A 95 -26.42 -18.37 32.27
CA SER A 95 -25.77 -17.39 33.14
C SER A 95 -24.24 -17.44 33.10
N MET A 96 -23.65 -18.46 32.47
CA MET A 96 -22.20 -18.62 32.37
C MET A 96 -21.65 -17.98 31.09
N GLN A 97 -20.50 -17.31 31.22
CA GLN A 97 -19.71 -16.80 30.10
C GLN A 97 -18.22 -17.14 30.29
N PRO A 98 -17.47 -17.43 29.23
CA PRO A 98 -16.02 -17.60 29.28
C PRO A 98 -15.35 -16.34 29.83
N LYS A 99 -14.41 -16.50 30.76
CA LYS A 99 -13.65 -15.38 31.36
C LYS A 99 -12.21 -15.33 30.87
N SER A 100 -11.71 -16.44 30.36
CA SER A 100 -10.34 -16.63 29.92
C SER A 100 -10.27 -17.47 28.64
N LYS A 101 -9.11 -17.49 28.00
CA LYS A 101 -8.91 -18.26 26.75
C LYS A 101 -8.89 -19.75 27.05
N GLU A 102 -8.36 -20.11 28.21
CA GLU A 102 -8.25 -21.45 28.75
C GLU A 102 -9.63 -22.09 28.98
N ASP A 103 -10.63 -21.28 29.36
CA ASP A 103 -12.03 -21.72 29.46
C ASP A 103 -12.56 -22.24 28.11
N LEU A 104 -11.97 -21.85 26.99
CA LEU A 104 -12.39 -22.29 25.66
C LEU A 104 -11.50 -23.41 25.10
N GLU A 105 -10.39 -23.75 25.73
CA GLU A 105 -9.40 -24.71 25.22
C GLU A 105 -9.36 -26.04 25.98
N GLY A 106 -9.88 -26.08 27.21
CA GLY A 106 -9.84 -27.26 28.07
C GLY A 106 -10.87 -28.36 27.72
N ALA A 107 -10.43 -29.62 27.79
CA ALA A 107 -11.31 -30.81 27.59
C ALA A 107 -12.43 -30.95 28.65
N ALA A 108 -12.31 -30.28 29.79
CA ALA A 108 -13.30 -30.21 30.86
C ALA A 108 -14.05 -28.87 30.90
N SER A 109 -14.01 -28.09 29.82
CA SER A 109 -14.70 -26.81 29.74
C SER A 109 -16.22 -26.98 29.84
N PRO A 110 -16.92 -26.11 30.61
CA PRO A 110 -18.38 -26.05 30.58
C PRO A 110 -18.93 -25.43 29.27
N PHE A 111 -18.05 -24.90 28.41
CA PHE A 111 -18.40 -24.25 27.16
C PHE A 111 -18.12 -25.19 25.97
N GLU A 112 -19.14 -25.37 25.14
CA GLU A 112 -19.02 -26.07 23.86
C GLU A 112 -18.58 -25.08 22.78
N VAL A 113 -17.41 -25.30 22.19
CA VAL A 113 -16.91 -24.49 21.06
C VAL A 113 -17.44 -25.07 19.75
N THR A 114 -18.27 -24.29 19.06
CA THR A 114 -18.91 -24.72 17.80
C THR A 114 -18.15 -24.24 16.56
N HIS A 115 -17.37 -23.18 16.68
CA HIS A 115 -16.59 -22.61 15.57
C HIS A 115 -15.33 -21.93 16.07
N ARG A 116 -14.25 -22.00 15.28
CA ARG A 116 -13.01 -21.26 15.50
C ARG A 116 -12.54 -20.67 14.19
N GLU A 117 -12.14 -19.41 14.22
CA GLU A 117 -11.53 -18.75 13.08
C GLU A 117 -10.31 -17.94 13.52
N LYS A 118 -9.30 -17.90 12.65
CA LYS A 118 -8.11 -17.08 12.78
C LYS A 118 -7.94 -16.29 11.50
N VAL A 119 -7.81 -14.97 11.61
CA VAL A 119 -7.49 -14.07 10.49
C VAL A 119 -6.20 -13.33 10.80
N ASP A 120 -5.22 -13.43 9.91
CA ASP A 120 -4.05 -12.56 9.87
C ASP A 120 -4.32 -11.27 9.09
N PHE A 121 -3.76 -10.16 9.54
CA PHE A 121 -3.78 -8.89 8.83
C PHE A 121 -2.52 -8.09 9.19
N PHE A 122 -2.18 -7.11 8.35
CA PHE A 122 -0.99 -6.29 8.50
C PHE A 122 -1.40 -4.83 8.73
N VAL A 123 -0.93 -4.24 9.83
CA VAL A 123 -1.02 -2.80 10.05
C VAL A 123 0.27 -2.18 9.57
N HIS A 124 0.19 -1.20 8.69
CA HIS A 124 1.37 -0.62 8.04
C HIS A 124 1.25 0.88 7.85
N ARG A 125 2.40 1.55 7.77
CA ARG A 125 2.43 2.92 7.24
C ARG A 125 2.19 2.88 5.73
N SER A 126 1.29 3.71 5.23
CA SER A 126 1.18 3.93 3.78
C SER A 126 2.45 4.63 3.30
N GLU A 127 3.12 4.04 2.31
CA GLU A 127 4.36 4.58 1.74
C GLU A 127 4.13 4.99 0.30
N ASP A 128 4.77 6.06 -0.15
CA ASP A 128 4.74 6.41 -1.56
C ASP A 128 5.63 5.44 -2.33
N PHE A 129 5.08 4.85 -3.39
CA PHE A 129 5.88 4.04 -4.30
C PHE A 129 6.94 4.93 -4.95
N ASN A 130 8.20 4.57 -4.81
CA ASN A 130 9.30 5.26 -5.47
C ASN A 130 9.38 4.82 -6.95
N PRO A 131 8.97 5.66 -7.92
CA PRO A 131 8.85 5.21 -9.30
C PRO A 131 10.21 4.93 -9.93
N SER A 132 10.23 4.01 -10.89
CA SER A 132 11.44 3.61 -11.62
C SER A 132 11.17 3.39 -13.10
N TYR A 133 12.25 3.41 -13.89
CA TYR A 133 12.22 3.07 -15.30
C TYR A 133 11.93 1.59 -15.55
N ASP A 134 12.33 0.73 -14.62
CA ASP A 134 12.09 -0.71 -14.65
C ASP A 134 10.80 -1.07 -13.93
N TRP A 135 10.24 -2.23 -14.28
CA TRP A 135 9.14 -2.84 -13.52
C TRP A 135 9.60 -3.18 -12.10
N ARG A 136 8.84 -2.70 -11.12
CA ARG A 136 9.05 -3.02 -9.71
C ARG A 136 7.78 -3.48 -9.05
N LYS A 137 7.92 -4.41 -8.10
CA LYS A 137 6.81 -4.88 -7.28
C LYS A 137 6.19 -3.72 -6.52
N VAL A 138 4.87 -3.64 -6.58
CA VAL A 138 4.04 -2.74 -5.78
C VAL A 138 3.49 -3.56 -4.64
N ASP A 139 4.03 -3.35 -3.45
CA ASP A 139 3.40 -3.89 -2.25
C ASP A 139 2.01 -3.26 -2.02
N PRO A 140 1.05 -4.01 -1.44
CA PRO A 140 -0.34 -3.54 -1.28
C PRO A 140 -0.52 -2.24 -0.49
N TRP A 141 0.50 -1.86 0.30
CA TRP A 141 0.51 -0.64 1.09
C TRP A 141 1.02 0.60 0.36
N HIS A 142 1.57 0.44 -0.83
CA HIS A 142 2.10 1.56 -1.57
C HIS A 142 0.99 2.45 -2.14
N ARG A 143 1.15 3.76 -1.98
CA ARG A 143 0.42 4.76 -2.74
C ARG A 143 1.12 4.97 -4.07
N LEU A 144 0.40 4.71 -5.16
CA LEU A 144 0.91 4.91 -6.51
C LEU A 144 0.60 6.34 -6.98
N PRO A 145 1.62 7.11 -7.39
CA PRO A 145 1.42 8.37 -8.11
C PRO A 145 0.55 8.17 -9.36
N GLU A 146 -0.19 9.23 -9.72
CA GLU A 146 -0.91 9.26 -10.99
C GLU A 146 0.06 9.09 -12.17
N GLY A 147 -0.43 8.43 -13.22
CA GLY A 147 0.34 8.23 -14.45
C GLY A 147 1.34 7.07 -14.41
N LEU A 148 1.30 6.17 -13.41
CA LEU A 148 2.05 4.90 -13.46
C LEU A 148 1.24 3.80 -14.14
N GLU A 149 1.92 2.96 -14.92
CA GLU A 149 1.34 1.73 -15.48
C GLU A 149 1.40 0.63 -14.44
N ILE A 150 0.24 0.10 -14.02
CA ILE A 150 0.16 -1.09 -13.17
C ILE A 150 -0.01 -2.30 -14.07
N SER A 151 0.95 -3.21 -14.08
CA SER A 151 0.76 -4.54 -14.63
C SER A 151 0.53 -5.54 -13.50
N MET A 152 -0.33 -6.50 -13.74
CA MET A 152 -0.51 -7.63 -12.83
C MET A 152 0.22 -8.84 -13.39
N ASN A 153 1.15 -9.40 -12.62
CA ASN A 153 1.68 -10.72 -12.93
C ASN A 153 0.62 -11.76 -12.50
N LEU A 154 -0.04 -12.37 -13.49
CA LEU A 154 -1.06 -13.39 -13.28
C LEU A 154 -0.51 -14.73 -12.73
N GLN A 155 0.81 -14.92 -12.75
CA GLN A 155 1.46 -16.16 -12.28
C GLN A 155 1.95 -16.05 -10.83
N GLU A 156 2.43 -14.88 -10.41
CA GLU A 156 3.04 -14.67 -9.08
C GLU A 156 2.20 -13.76 -8.17
N GLY A 157 0.99 -13.39 -8.61
CA GLY A 157 0.01 -12.69 -7.78
C GLY A 157 0.41 -11.29 -7.37
N GLY A 158 1.31 -10.64 -8.11
CA GLY A 158 1.88 -9.34 -7.75
C GLY A 158 1.51 -8.23 -8.73
N SER A 159 1.10 -7.09 -8.19
CA SER A 159 1.07 -5.81 -8.93
C SER A 159 2.52 -5.32 -9.12
N GLN A 160 2.86 -4.91 -10.32
CA GLN A 160 4.12 -4.24 -10.62
C GLN A 160 3.83 -2.88 -11.26
N ALA A 161 4.70 -1.90 -11.02
CA ALA A 161 4.59 -0.57 -11.60
C ALA A 161 5.92 -0.07 -12.17
N ARG A 162 5.82 0.80 -13.17
CA ARG A 162 6.93 1.56 -13.77
C ARG A 162 6.44 2.92 -14.25
N ILE A 163 7.39 3.81 -14.54
CA ILE A 163 7.12 5.05 -15.26
C ILE A 163 6.66 4.68 -16.70
N PRO A 164 5.57 5.29 -17.22
CA PRO A 164 5.08 5.04 -18.57
C PRO A 164 6.15 5.40 -19.59
N GLN A 165 6.14 4.72 -20.74
CA GLN A 165 7.07 5.01 -21.82
C GLN A 165 6.31 5.26 -23.13
N PRO A 166 6.43 6.47 -23.73
CA PRO A 166 7.15 7.64 -23.21
C PRO A 166 6.43 8.31 -22.02
N TRP A 167 7.21 8.91 -21.12
CA TRP A 167 6.68 9.89 -20.17
C TRP A 167 6.96 11.31 -20.68
N HIS A 168 6.12 12.25 -20.30
CA HIS A 168 6.21 13.63 -20.75
C HIS A 168 6.94 14.48 -19.71
N TRP A 169 8.15 14.93 -20.06
CA TRP A 169 8.96 15.81 -19.21
C TRP A 169 8.82 17.27 -19.66
N GLU A 170 8.73 18.19 -18.69
CA GLU A 170 8.70 19.64 -18.93
C GLU A 170 9.93 20.29 -18.29
N PRO A 171 11.11 20.22 -18.96
CA PRO A 171 12.34 20.79 -18.43
C PRO A 171 12.26 22.29 -18.23
N ARG A 172 12.98 22.78 -17.22
CA ARG A 172 13.30 24.21 -17.12
C ARG A 172 14.51 24.50 -18.00
N VAL A 173 14.32 25.32 -19.03
CA VAL A 173 15.42 25.85 -19.87
C VAL A 173 15.78 27.25 -19.37
N VAL A 174 17.04 27.46 -19.00
CA VAL A 174 17.52 28.75 -18.50
C VAL A 174 17.46 29.80 -19.61
N GLY A 175 16.79 30.93 -19.34
CA GLY A 175 16.60 32.00 -20.31
C GLY A 175 15.36 31.84 -21.19
N GLN A 176 14.56 30.79 -21.00
CA GLN A 176 13.24 30.65 -21.62
C GLN A 176 12.15 30.66 -20.54
N GLU A 177 11.08 31.43 -20.75
CA GLU A 177 9.95 31.47 -19.82
C GLU A 177 8.94 30.35 -20.09
N GLU A 178 8.69 30.02 -21.36
CA GLU A 178 7.80 28.93 -21.75
C GLU A 178 8.49 27.57 -21.58
N ARG A 179 7.77 26.63 -20.97
CA ARG A 179 8.23 25.24 -20.85
C ARG A 179 7.68 24.43 -22.00
N GLN A 180 8.59 23.77 -22.73
CA GLN A 180 8.22 22.82 -23.76
C GLN A 180 8.16 21.41 -23.17
N ARG A 181 7.09 20.68 -23.49
CA ARG A 181 6.94 19.28 -23.13
C ARG A 181 7.68 18.39 -24.14
N VAL A 182 8.50 17.47 -23.65
CA VAL A 182 9.25 16.49 -24.45
C VAL A 182 8.91 15.06 -24.02
N ALA A 183 8.76 14.17 -25.00
CA ALA A 183 8.57 12.75 -24.76
C ALA A 183 9.93 12.11 -24.45
N VAL A 184 10.02 11.41 -23.31
CA VAL A 184 11.25 10.79 -22.83
C VAL A 184 10.99 9.33 -22.50
N ASN A 185 11.84 8.46 -23.02
CA ASN A 185 11.93 7.05 -22.65
C ASN A 185 13.15 6.83 -21.75
N ALA A 186 13.26 5.63 -21.17
CA ALA A 186 14.43 5.26 -20.38
C ALA A 186 15.74 5.36 -21.17
N ASP A 187 15.70 5.08 -22.48
CA ASP A 187 16.84 5.03 -23.40
C ASP A 187 17.08 6.33 -24.19
N THR A 188 16.20 7.34 -24.07
CA THR A 188 16.39 8.64 -24.72
C THR A 188 17.66 9.30 -24.19
N ARG A 189 18.57 9.72 -25.09
CA ARG A 189 19.81 10.38 -24.70
C ARG A 189 19.59 11.86 -24.41
N MET A 190 20.47 12.44 -23.59
CA MET A 190 20.44 13.88 -23.33
C MET A 190 20.59 14.70 -24.62
N SER A 191 21.38 14.24 -25.60
CA SER A 191 21.45 14.85 -26.94
C SER A 191 20.10 14.91 -27.65
N ASP A 192 19.33 13.82 -27.59
CA ASP A 192 18.05 13.68 -28.28
C ASP A 192 16.97 14.55 -27.62
N ILE A 193 17.06 14.70 -26.30
CA ILE A 193 16.24 15.65 -25.52
C ILE A 193 16.53 17.08 -25.96
N LEU A 194 17.81 17.48 -26.04
CA LEU A 194 18.17 18.83 -26.50
C LEU A 194 17.66 19.08 -27.93
N GLN A 195 17.85 18.11 -28.82
CA GLN A 195 17.34 18.21 -30.19
C GLN A 195 15.81 18.36 -30.24
N SER A 196 15.07 17.64 -29.39
CA SER A 196 13.62 17.74 -29.28
C SER A 196 13.15 19.12 -28.78
N LEU A 197 13.99 19.81 -28.00
CA LEU A 197 13.79 21.21 -27.58
C LEU A 197 14.25 22.23 -28.64
N GLY A 198 14.72 21.79 -29.81
CA GLY A 198 15.32 22.65 -30.82
C GLY A 198 16.69 23.22 -30.43
N LEU A 199 17.37 22.58 -29.47
CA LEU A 199 18.68 22.98 -28.95
C LEU A 199 19.77 22.04 -29.47
N SER A 200 21.01 22.53 -29.50
CA SER A 200 22.19 21.75 -29.91
C SER A 200 23.06 21.42 -28.70
N ASP A 201 23.51 20.17 -28.61
CA ASP A 201 24.48 19.70 -27.61
C ASP A 201 25.88 20.34 -27.75
N SER A 202 26.15 21.01 -28.87
CA SER A 202 27.31 21.87 -29.06
C SER A 202 27.20 23.26 -28.42
N THR A 203 26.01 23.62 -27.92
CA THR A 203 25.74 24.94 -27.32
C THR A 203 25.05 24.86 -25.96
N HIS A 204 24.35 23.76 -25.68
CA HIS A 204 23.56 23.57 -24.48
C HIS A 204 23.95 22.27 -23.79
N GLU A 205 23.74 22.26 -22.47
CA GLU A 205 23.97 21.12 -21.60
C GLU A 205 22.78 20.88 -20.70
N VAL A 206 22.59 19.61 -20.31
CA VAL A 206 21.64 19.20 -19.30
C VAL A 206 22.41 19.06 -17.98
N VAL A 207 21.92 19.71 -16.93
CA VAL A 207 22.64 19.82 -15.65
C VAL A 207 21.71 19.41 -14.52
N TRP A 208 22.19 18.50 -13.68
CA TRP A 208 21.59 18.23 -12.39
C TRP A 208 22.10 19.25 -11.37
N CYS A 209 21.19 19.86 -10.63
CA CYS A 209 21.47 20.81 -9.55
C CYS A 209 20.96 20.23 -8.23
N GLN A 210 21.81 20.18 -7.21
CA GLN A 210 21.35 19.86 -5.86
C GLN A 210 20.33 20.92 -5.40
N GLU A 211 19.33 20.55 -4.61
CA GLU A 211 18.31 21.49 -4.09
C GLU A 211 18.91 22.71 -3.36
N SER A 212 20.07 22.54 -2.72
CA SER A 212 20.80 23.62 -2.05
C SER A 212 21.43 24.64 -3.02
N GLY A 213 21.54 24.31 -4.31
CA GLY A 213 22.26 25.06 -5.33
C GLY A 213 23.79 24.99 -5.24
N LYS A 214 24.35 24.29 -4.25
CA LYS A 214 25.82 24.27 -4.02
C LYS A 214 26.59 23.33 -4.93
N HIS A 215 25.91 22.32 -5.47
CA HIS A 215 26.52 21.30 -6.31
C HIS A 215 25.73 21.14 -7.60
N GLU A 216 26.48 21.08 -8.68
CA GLU A 216 25.96 20.85 -10.02
C GLU A 216 26.77 19.76 -10.70
N ARG A 217 26.10 18.99 -11.55
CA ARG A 217 26.73 17.96 -12.37
C ARG A 217 26.17 18.02 -13.77
N VAL A 218 27.05 18.21 -14.74
CA VAL A 218 26.70 18.07 -16.16
C VAL A 218 26.39 16.61 -16.44
N LEU A 219 25.23 16.36 -17.03
CA LEU A 219 24.81 15.07 -17.53
C LEU A 219 25.33 14.94 -18.97
N GLN A 220 26.17 13.93 -19.22
CA GLN A 220 26.83 13.80 -20.51
C GLN A 220 25.78 13.62 -21.62
N SER A 221 26.03 14.19 -22.80
CA SER A 221 25.11 14.12 -23.94
C SER A 221 24.79 12.67 -24.34
N SER A 222 25.74 11.75 -24.15
CA SER A 222 25.61 10.33 -24.41
C SER A 222 24.80 9.54 -23.37
N TRP A 223 24.54 10.10 -22.19
CA TRP A 223 23.77 9.42 -21.16
C TRP A 223 22.30 9.34 -21.53
N THR A 224 21.71 8.19 -21.21
CA THR A 224 20.27 7.96 -21.30
C THR A 224 19.54 8.57 -20.09
N ALA A 225 18.25 8.83 -20.23
CA ALA A 225 17.41 9.33 -19.14
C ALA A 225 17.44 8.41 -17.91
N SER A 226 17.50 7.09 -18.11
CA SER A 226 17.64 6.11 -17.03
C SER A 226 18.99 6.22 -16.31
N GLN A 227 20.11 6.32 -17.05
CA GLN A 227 21.44 6.50 -16.46
C GLN A 227 21.56 7.81 -15.66
N ALA A 228 20.86 8.86 -16.11
CA ALA A 228 20.79 10.15 -15.44
C ALA A 228 19.78 10.20 -14.27
N ASP A 229 18.99 9.15 -14.06
CA ASP A 229 17.85 9.11 -13.13
C ASP A 229 16.93 10.35 -13.29
N LEU A 230 16.66 10.71 -14.55
CA LEU A 230 16.06 11.98 -14.95
C LEU A 230 14.69 12.20 -14.29
N PHE A 231 13.89 11.15 -14.13
CA PHE A 231 12.55 11.21 -13.56
C PHE A 231 12.61 11.54 -12.07
N ARG A 232 13.47 10.84 -11.31
CA ARG A 232 13.62 11.08 -9.87
C ARG A 232 14.07 12.50 -9.60
N TYR A 233 14.98 13.01 -10.43
CA TYR A 233 15.56 14.34 -10.28
C TYR A 233 14.95 15.38 -11.23
N GLN A 234 13.76 15.15 -11.78
CA GLN A 234 13.20 16.00 -12.84
C GLN A 234 13.06 17.48 -12.47
N LYS A 235 12.86 17.80 -11.19
CA LYS A 235 12.75 19.19 -10.68
C LYS A 235 14.11 19.84 -10.43
N GLN A 236 15.14 19.02 -10.33
CA GLN A 236 16.53 19.39 -10.08
C GLN A 236 17.35 19.46 -11.37
N ILE A 237 16.80 18.98 -12.48
CA ILE A 237 17.47 18.97 -13.77
C ILE A 237 17.03 20.18 -14.59
N VAL A 238 18.01 20.92 -15.08
CA VAL A 238 17.83 22.11 -15.90
C VAL A 238 18.60 21.98 -17.19
N VAL A 239 18.12 22.65 -18.23
CA VAL A 239 18.86 22.82 -19.49
C VAL A 239 19.41 24.24 -19.52
N ARG A 240 20.69 24.41 -19.83
CA ARG A 240 21.29 25.74 -19.99
C ARG A 240 22.25 25.79 -21.15
N ARG A 241 22.53 27.00 -21.64
CA ARG A 241 23.64 27.22 -22.56
C ARG A 241 24.95 26.98 -21.83
N PHE A 242 25.98 26.48 -22.52
CA PHE A 242 27.33 26.45 -21.96
C PHE A 242 27.67 27.81 -21.39
N ALA A 243 28.33 27.83 -20.23
CA ALA A 243 29.00 29.03 -19.77
C ALA A 243 30.03 29.38 -20.84
N THR A 244 29.69 30.28 -21.76
CA THR A 244 30.70 30.97 -22.55
C THR A 244 31.64 31.59 -21.52
N LEU A 245 32.90 31.16 -21.53
CA LEU A 245 34.00 31.96 -21.00
C LEU A 245 33.80 33.34 -21.63
N VAL A 246 33.27 34.26 -20.84
CA VAL A 246 33.26 35.67 -21.19
C VAL A 246 34.73 36.07 -21.07
N ASP A 247 35.36 36.35 -22.21
CA ASP A 247 36.66 37.03 -22.28
C ASP A 247 36.63 38.36 -21.49
#